data_AF-A0A844MMU1-F1
#
_entry.id   AF-A0A844MMU1-F1
#
_cell.length_a   1.000
_cell.length_b   1.000
_cell.length_c   1.000
_cell.angle_alpha   90.00
_cell.angle_beta   90.00
_cell.angle_gamma   90.00
#
_symmetry.space_group_name_H-M   'P 1'
#
loop_
_entity.id
_entity.type
_entity.pdbx_description
1 polymer ?
#
loop_
_entity_poly.entity_id
_entity_poly.type
_entity_poly.pdbx_seq_one_letter_code
_entity_poly.pdbx_strand_id
1 'polypeptide(L)'
;MSVKVLVPTALQKFTNNQAALDCHGSTVAELFDSLEKNCPGIKSRLCDESGQPRRFLNLYVNSEDIRFLDGTSTPLKDGDEVSIVPAVAGG
;
A
#
# COMPACT_ATOMS: atom_id res chain seq x y z
N MET A 1 8.85 -12.53 -6.33
CA MET A 1 9.24 -11.28 -5.68
C MET A 1 8.24 -11.00 -4.59
N SER A 2 8.61 -11.22 -3.33
CA SER A 2 7.76 -10.98 -2.17
C SER A 2 8.06 -9.60 -1.61
N VAL A 3 7.02 -8.81 -1.42
CA VAL A 3 7.04 -7.49 -0.78
C VAL A 3 6.13 -7.58 0.44
N LYS A 4 6.64 -7.14 1.59
CA LYS A 4 5.87 -7.11 2.82
C LYS A 4 5.05 -5.83 2.89
N VAL A 5 3.74 -5.95 3.04
CA VAL A 5 2.83 -4.80 3.16
C VAL A 5 2.38 -4.64 4.60
N LEU A 6 2.66 -3.49 5.21
CA LEU A 6 2.16 -3.14 6.54
C LEU A 6 0.82 -2.41 6.42
N VAL A 7 -0.18 -2.96 7.11
CA VAL A 7 -1.57 -2.53 7.01
C VAL A 7 -2.00 -1.88 8.33
N PRO A 8 -2.44 -0.60 8.30
CA PRO A 8 -2.84 0.12 9.50
C PRO A 8 -4.15 -0.45 10.02
N THR A 9 -4.37 -0.37 11.34
CA THR A 9 -5.55 -0.94 12.02
C THR A 9 -6.87 -0.57 11.34
N ALA A 10 -7.00 0.66 10.83
CA ALA A 10 -8.20 1.12 10.12
C ALA A 10 -8.56 0.32 8.85
N LEU A 11 -7.57 -0.32 8.22
CA LEU A 11 -7.73 -1.11 6.99
C LEU A 11 -7.71 -2.62 7.24
N GLN A 12 -7.36 -3.09 8.44
CA GLN A 12 -7.20 -4.51 8.73
C GLN A 12 -8.49 -5.33 8.56
N LYS A 13 -9.66 -4.69 8.67
CA LYS A 13 -10.95 -5.34 8.37
C LYS A 13 -11.07 -5.83 6.91
N PHE A 14 -10.28 -5.27 6.00
CA PHE A 14 -10.21 -5.71 4.59
C PHE A 14 -9.16 -6.81 4.38
N THR A 15 -8.29 -7.05 5.36
CA THR A 15 -7.17 -8.00 5.29
C THR A 15 -7.31 -9.16 6.27
N ASN A 16 -8.53 -9.59 6.57
CA ASN A 16 -8.81 -10.64 7.56
C ASN A 16 -8.18 -10.38 8.94
N ASN A 17 -8.10 -9.11 9.33
CA ASN A 17 -7.43 -8.63 10.56
C ASN A 17 -5.91 -8.86 10.59
N GLN A 18 -5.27 -9.06 9.43
CA GLN A 18 -3.82 -9.19 9.35
C GLN A 18 -3.14 -7.82 9.24
N ALA A 19 -2.19 -7.56 10.14
CA ALA A 19 -1.41 -6.33 10.17
C ALA A 19 -0.28 -6.30 9.13
N ALA A 20 0.12 -7.46 8.62
CA ALA A 20 1.10 -7.60 7.57
C ALA A 20 0.66 -8.67 6.57
N LEU A 21 0.95 -8.44 5.29
CA LEU A 21 0.67 -9.35 4.20
C LEU A 21 1.91 -9.48 3.31
N ASP A 22 2.17 -10.67 2.80
CA ASP A 22 3.11 -10.89 1.71
C ASP A 22 2.39 -10.73 0.38
N CYS A 23 2.84 -9.79 -0.44
CA CYS A 23 2.27 -9.50 -1.75
C CYS A 23 3.35 -9.48 -2.82
N HIS A 24 2.92 -9.46 -4.08
CA HIS A 24 3.81 -9.54 -5.23
C HIS A 24 3.56 -8.37 -6.16
N GLY A 25 4.62 -7.77 -6.69
CA GLY A 25 4.54 -6.69 -7.67
C GLY A 25 5.92 -6.08 -7.91
N SER A 26 6.14 -5.58 -9.12
CA SER A 26 7.36 -4.85 -9.49
C SER A 26 7.21 -3.35 -9.30
N THR A 27 6.00 -2.85 -9.03
CA THR A 27 5.72 -1.46 -8.67
C THR A 27 4.63 -1.37 -7.59
N VAL A 28 4.48 -0.19 -6.97
CA VAL A 28 3.40 0.07 -6.00
C VAL A 28 2.01 -0.10 -6.64
N ALA A 29 1.84 0.25 -7.92
CA ALA A 29 0.58 0.04 -8.64
C ALA A 29 0.23 -1.46 -8.74
N GLU A 30 1.20 -2.29 -9.15
CA GLU A 30 1.01 -3.75 -9.22
C GLU A 30 0.78 -4.38 -7.85
N LEU A 31 1.41 -3.83 -6.81
CA LEU A 31 1.18 -4.23 -5.43
C LEU A 31 -0.29 -4.01 -5.02
N PHE A 32 -0.91 -2.89 -5.42
CA PHE A 32 -2.33 -2.65 -5.17
C PHE A 32 -3.23 -3.66 -5.88
N ASP A 33 -2.87 -4.07 -7.10
CA ASP A 33 -3.60 -5.11 -7.82
C ASP A 33 -3.44 -6.48 -7.14
N SER A 34 -2.26 -6.79 -6.60
CA SER A 34 -2.02 -8.00 -5.81
C SER A 34 -2.83 -8.00 -4.51
N LEU A 35 -2.86 -6.86 -3.80
CA LEU A 35 -3.68 -6.67 -2.60
C LEU A 35 -5.17 -6.85 -2.91
N GLU A 36 -5.68 -6.31 -4.02
CA GLU A 36 -7.09 -6.48 -4.41
C GLU A 36 -7.44 -7.94 -4.66
N LYS A 37 -6.54 -8.71 -5.30
CA LYS A 37 -6.75 -10.14 -5.55
C LYS A 37 -6.80 -10.95 -4.26
N ASN A 38 -5.95 -10.62 -3.29
CA ASN A 38 -5.88 -11.33 -2.01
C ASN A 38 -6.93 -10.84 -0.99
N CYS A 39 -7.35 -9.58 -1.10
CA CYS A 39 -8.19 -8.85 -0.14
C CYS A 39 -9.19 -7.95 -0.90
N PRO A 40 -10.25 -8.53 -1.49
CA PRO A 40 -11.18 -7.79 -2.34
C PRO A 40 -11.79 -6.56 -1.65
N GLY A 41 -11.81 -5.43 -2.37
CA GLY A 41 -12.30 -4.14 -1.91
C GLY A 41 -11.25 -3.25 -1.25
N ILE A 42 -10.05 -3.74 -0.93
CA ILE A 42 -8.99 -2.93 -0.31
C ILE A 42 -8.48 -1.84 -1.24
N LYS A 43 -8.34 -2.11 -2.55
CA LYS A 43 -7.77 -1.15 -3.50
C LYS A 43 -8.60 0.13 -3.56
N SER A 44 -9.93 0.01 -3.49
CA SER A 44 -10.85 1.16 -3.42
C SER A 44 -10.61 2.07 -2.21
N ARG A 45 -9.97 1.56 -1.15
CA ARG A 45 -9.58 2.33 0.05
C ARG A 45 -8.20 2.95 -0.08
N LEU A 46 -7.33 2.40 -0.93
CA LEU A 46 -5.95 2.85 -1.12
C LEU A 46 -5.83 3.93 -2.19
N CYS A 47 -6.50 3.75 -3.32
CA CYS A 47 -6.45 4.66 -4.46
C CYS A 47 -7.85 5.05 -4.99
N ASP A 48 -7.87 6.06 -5.84
CA ASP A 48 -9.04 6.45 -6.63
C ASP A 48 -9.13 5.67 -7.95
N GLU A 49 -10.11 6.00 -8.78
CA GLU A 49 -10.35 5.36 -10.08
C GLU A 49 -9.22 5.60 -11.09
N SER A 50 -8.41 6.66 -10.89
CA SER A 50 -7.23 6.94 -11.71
C SER A 50 -5.99 6.17 -11.23
N GLY A 51 -6.14 5.34 -10.18
CA GLY A 51 -5.04 4.60 -9.57
C GLY A 51 -4.14 5.45 -8.68
N GLN A 52 -4.52 6.70 -8.38
CA GLN A 52 -3.73 7.59 -7.54
C GLN A 52 -4.03 7.34 -6.06
N PRO A 53 -3.02 7.34 -5.17
CA PRO A 53 -3.24 7.16 -3.74
C PRO A 53 -4.17 8.22 -3.18
N ARG A 54 -5.08 7.81 -2.30
CA ARG A 54 -6.00 8.74 -1.65
C ARG A 54 -5.22 9.71 -0.75
N ARG A 55 -5.58 10.99 -0.77
CA ARG A 55 -4.88 12.08 -0.05
C ARG A 55 -4.76 11.89 1.47
N PHE A 56 -5.61 11.04 2.05
CA PHE A 56 -5.58 10.71 3.48
C PHE A 56 -4.73 9.48 3.80
N LEU A 57 -3.97 8.96 2.84
CA LEU A 57 -3.01 7.87 3.02
C LEU A 57 -1.65 8.34 2.52
N ASN A 58 -0.63 8.07 3.33
CA ASN A 58 0.76 8.14 2.93
C ASN A 58 1.24 6.71 2.69
N LEU A 59 2.00 6.50 1.63
CA LEU A 59 2.63 5.23 1.34
C LEU A 59 4.14 5.40 1.38
N TYR A 60 4.80 4.42 1.97
CA TYR A 60 6.25 4.41 2.10
C TYR A 60 6.80 3.12 1.54
N VAL A 61 7.90 3.21 0.79
CA VAL A 61 8.74 2.07 0.42
C VAL A 61 10.01 2.17 1.25
N ASN A 62 10.28 1.18 2.10
CA ASN A 62 11.45 1.16 2.99
C ASN A 62 11.64 2.47 3.80
N SER A 63 10.55 3.00 4.36
CA SER A 63 10.49 4.26 5.12
C SER A 63 10.59 5.56 4.30
N GLU A 64 10.69 5.48 2.97
CA GLU A 64 10.70 6.65 2.09
C GLU A 64 9.33 6.86 1.44
N ASP A 65 8.79 8.07 1.55
CA ASP A 65 7.45 8.39 1.04
C ASP A 65 7.44 8.39 -0.48
N ILE A 66 6.51 7.66 -1.10
CA ILE A 66 6.47 7.50 -2.55
C ILE A 66 6.24 8.82 -3.30
N ARG A 67 5.76 9.87 -2.63
CA ARG A 67 5.61 11.21 -3.22
C ARG A 67 6.94 11.89 -3.53
N PHE A 68 8.02 11.48 -2.87
CA PHE A 68 9.38 11.91 -3.17
C PHE A 68 10.13 10.91 -4.08
N LEU A 69 9.47 9.81 -4.44
CA LEU A 69 9.91 8.81 -5.41
C LEU A 69 9.09 8.97 -6.71
N ASP A 70 8.78 7.85 -7.38
CA ASP A 70 7.99 7.82 -8.62
C ASP A 70 6.49 7.57 -8.36
N GLY A 71 5.99 7.89 -7.17
CA GLY A 71 4.59 7.67 -6.80
C GLY A 71 4.19 6.20 -6.91
N THR A 72 3.06 5.91 -7.55
CA THR A 72 2.61 4.51 -7.76
C THR A 72 3.46 3.74 -8.77
N SER A 73 4.29 4.43 -9.55
CA SER A 73 5.28 3.81 -10.44
C SER A 73 6.59 3.47 -9.72
N THR A 74 6.72 3.78 -8.43
CA THR A 74 7.91 3.44 -7.63
C THR A 74 8.23 1.94 -7.77
N PRO A 75 9.43 1.58 -8.25
CA PRO A 75 9.81 0.20 -8.43
C PRO A 75 10.01 -0.49 -7.08
N LEU A 76 9.56 -1.74 -7.00
CA LEU A 76 9.70 -2.59 -5.83
C LEU A 76 10.66 -3.74 -6.13
N LYS A 77 11.39 -4.18 -5.10
CA LYS A 77 12.32 -5.30 -5.13
C LYS A 77 11.88 -6.38 -4.14
N ASP A 78 12.47 -7.56 -4.31
CA ASP A 78 12.27 -8.66 -3.37
C ASP A 78 12.78 -8.27 -1.99
N GLY A 79 11.95 -8.47 -0.96
CA GLY A 79 12.25 -8.10 0.41
C GLY A 79 11.94 -6.66 0.79
N ASP A 80 11.46 -5.82 -0.13
CA ASP A 80 11.02 -4.46 0.22
C ASP A 80 9.81 -4.48 1.16
N GLU A 81 9.71 -3.45 1.99
CA GLU A 81 8.57 -3.20 2.85
C GLU A 81 7.78 -1.98 2.36
N VAL A 82 6.47 -2.15 2.18
CA VAL A 82 5.54 -1.07 1.85
C VAL A 82 4.61 -0.81 3.02
N SER A 83 4.65 0.40 3.57
CA SER A 83 3.80 0.81 4.68
C SER A 83 2.68 1.72 4.23
N ILE A 84 1.45 1.40 4.64
CA ILE A 84 0.27 2.24 4.42
C ILE A 84 -0.03 2.97 5.73
N VAL A 85 0.10 4.29 5.73
CA VAL A 85 -0.07 5.10 6.95
C VAL A 85 -1.22 6.08 6.74
N PRO A 86 -2.27 6.06 7.59
CA PRO A 86 -3.29 7.09 7.57
C PRO A 86 -2.68 8.46 7.84
N ALA A 87 -3.02 9.45 7.02
CA ALA A 87 -2.67 10.83 7.27
C ALA A 87 -3.50 11.31 8.47
N VAL A 88 -2.87 11.35 9.64
CA VAL A 88 -3.45 11.95 10.84
C VAL A 88 -3.12 13.43 10.81
N ALA A 89 -4.15 14.29 10.80
CA ALA A 89 -3.96 15.66 11.23
C ALA A 89 -3.59 15.59 12.72
N GLY A 90 -2.36 15.96 13.06
CA GLY A 90 -1.97 16.12 14.46
C GLY A 90 -2.96 17.07 15.13
N GLY A 91 -3.63 16.59 16.17
CA GLY A 91 -4.44 17.41 17.06
C GLY A 91 -3.58 18.26 17.97
#